data_AF-G4D3X8-F1
#
_entry.id   AF-G4D3X8-F1
#
_cell.length_a   1.000
_cell.length_b   1.000
_cell.length_c   1.000
_cell.angle_alpha   90.00
_cell.angle_beta   90.00
_cell.angle_gamma   90.00
#
_symmetry.space_group_name_H-M   'P 1'
#
loop_
_entity.id
_entity.type
_entity.pdbx_description
1 polymer ?
#
loop_
_entity_poly.entity_id
_entity_poly.type
_entity_poly.pdbx_seq_one_letter_code
_entity_poly.pdbx_strand_id
1 'polypeptide(L)' 'MAKQYTKELIRDVFWELAGKKTLKDVKMSEIAKICEINRNTFYYYYEDIFR' A
#
# COMPACT_ATOMS: atom_id res chain seq x y z
N MET A 1 16.47 -9.44 -3.52
CA MET A 1 16.62 -8.08 -2.95
C MET A 1 15.40 -7.16 -3.18
N ALA A 2 14.24 -7.64 -3.66
CA ALA A 2 13.10 -6.77 -3.99
C ALA A 2 11.93 -6.76 -2.98
N LYS A 3 11.73 -7.84 -2.19
CA LYS A 3 10.55 -7.97 -1.32
C LYS A 3 10.46 -6.92 -0.21
N GLN A 4 11.59 -6.62 0.44
CA GLN A 4 11.65 -5.65 1.54
C GLN A 4 11.30 -4.24 1.04
N TYR A 5 11.88 -3.86 -0.11
CA TYR A 5 11.66 -2.56 -0.74
C TYR A 5 10.18 -2.33 -1.10
N THR A 6 9.52 -3.32 -1.71
CA THR A 6 8.09 -3.20 -2.04
C THR A 6 7.22 -3.07 -0.79
N LYS A 7 7.55 -3.80 0.29
CA LYS A 7 6.80 -3.71 1.56
C LYS A 7 6.93 -2.32 2.22
N GLU A 8 8.14 -1.76 2.20
CA GLU A 8 8.41 -0.41 2.73
C GLU A 8 7.72 0.66 1.89
N LEU A 9 7.79 0.57 0.56
CA LEU A 9 7.10 1.48 -0.35
C LEU A 9 5.58 1.51 -0.10
N ILE A 10 4.94 0.34 0.04
CA ILE A 10 3.50 0.24 0.35
C ILE A 10 3.17 0.96 1.67
N ARG A 11 4.00 0.78 2.69
CA ARG A 11 3.80 1.41 4.01
C ARG A 11 3.93 2.92 3.93
N ASP A 12 4.93 3.43 3.21
CA ASP A 12 5.19 4.85 3.12
C ASP A 12 4.07 5.56 2.34
N VAL A 13 3.60 4.95 1.25
CA VAL A 13 2.43 5.44 0.50
C VAL A 13 1.16 5.42 1.36
N PHE A 14 0.95 4.38 2.16
CA PHE A 14 -0.19 4.33 3.08
C PHE A 14 -0.18 5.50 4.06
N TRP A 15 0.96 5.80 4.69
CA TRP A 15 1.08 6.94 5.61
C TRP A 15 0.91 8.28 4.92
N GLU A 16 1.42 8.43 3.70
CA GLU A 16 1.21 9.65 2.92
C GLU A 16 -0.28 9.88 2.63
N LEU A 17 -1.01 8.82 2.23
CA LEU A 17 -2.44 8.90 2.01
C LEU A 17 -3.19 9.19 3.32
N ALA A 18 -2.82 8.54 4.42
CA ALA A 18 -3.40 8.75 5.74
C ALA A 18 -3.22 10.19 6.26
N GLY A 19 -2.17 10.89 5.84
CA GLY A 19 -1.98 12.31 6.13
C GLY A 19 -2.85 13.24 5.28
N LYS A 20 -3.33 12.78 4.12
CA LYS A 20 -4.12 13.57 3.15
C LYS A 20 -5.62 13.32 3.23
N LYS A 21 -6.05 12.14 3.69
CA LYS A 21 -7.46 11.73 3.80
C LYS A 21 -7.68 10.87 5.03
N THR A 22 -8.93 10.59 5.38
CA THR A 22 -9.21 9.72 6.53
C THR A 22 -8.71 8.30 6.25
N LEU A 23 -8.23 7.60 7.29
CA LEU A 23 -7.75 6.22 7.17
C LEU A 23 -8.76 5.28 6.49
N LYS A 24 -10.06 5.53 6.69
CA LYS A 24 -11.15 4.74 6.10
C LYS A 24 -11.31 4.96 4.60
N ASP A 25 -10.86 6.10 4.09
CA ASP A 25 -10.94 6.45 2.66
C ASP A 25 -9.72 6.01 1.87
N VAL A 26 -8.67 5.54 2.55
CA VAL A 26 -7.50 4.95 1.88
C VAL A 26 -7.92 3.65 1.22
N LYS A 27 -7.63 3.51 -0.08
CA LYS A 27 -8.00 2.32 -0.87
C LYS A 27 -6.77 1.57 -1.34
N MET A 28 -6.82 0.25 -1.26
CA MET A 28 -5.74 -0.62 -1.74
C MET A 28 -5.46 -0.39 -3.23
N SER A 29 -6.49 -0.14 -4.04
CA SER A 29 -6.31 0.18 -5.46
C SER A 29 -5.49 1.45 -5.70
N GLU A 30 -5.57 2.41 -4.79
CA GLU A 30 -4.86 3.67 -4.88
C GLU A 30 -3.40 3.48 -4.50
N ILE A 31 -3.14 2.74 -3.41
CA ILE A 31 -1.80 2.32 -3.01
C ILE A 31 -1.13 1.50 -4.11
N ALA A 32 -1.83 0.50 -4.65
CA ALA A 32 -1.32 -0.34 -5.73
C ALA A 32 -0.96 0.47 -6.97
N LYS A 33 -1.77 1.49 -7.30
CA LYS A 33 -1.51 2.40 -8.42
C LYS A 33 -0.29 3.29 -8.19
N ILE A 34 -0.13 3.84 -6.98
CA ILE A 34 1.01 4.71 -6.63
C ILE A 34 2.31 3.92 -6.56
N CYS A 35 2.27 2.71 -6.00
CA CYS A 35 3.43 1.82 -5.92
C CYS A 35 3.74 1.12 -7.26
N GLU A 36 2.94 1.33 -8.30
CA GLU A 36 3.04 0.66 -9.61
C GLU A 36 3.10 -0.88 -9.50
N ILE A 37 2.31 -1.42 -8.58
CA ILE A 37 2.19 -2.87 -8.35
C ILE A 37 0.80 -3.37 -8.71
N ASN A 38 0.72 -4.66 -9.06
CA ASN A 38 -0.57 -5.32 -9.19
C ASN A 38 -1.15 -5.68 -7.80
N ARG A 39 -2.45 -5.92 -7.74
CA ARG A 39 -3.14 -6.29 -6.50
C ARG A 39 -2.60 -7.58 -5.88
N ASN A 40 -2.21 -8.57 -6.69
CA ASN A 40 -1.66 -9.82 -6.18
C ASN A 40 -0.35 -9.57 -5.42
N THR A 41 0.51 -8.69 -5.95
CA THR A 41 1.75 -8.23 -5.31
C THR A 41 1.47 -7.56 -3.98
N PHE A 42 0.40 -6.76 -3.86
CA PHE A 42 -0.02 -6.22 -2.56
C PHE A 42 -0.37 -7.35 -1.58
N TYR A 43 -1.19 -8.32 -2.01
CA TYR A 43 -1.60 -9.45 -1.17
C TYR A 43 -0.47 -10.40 -0.75
N TYR A 44 0.71 -10.33 -1.38
CA TYR A 44 1.89 -11.03 -0.90
C TYR A 44 2.48 -10.42 0.38
N TYR A 45 2.15 -9.17 0.72
CA TYR A 45 2.70 -8.46 1.88
C TYR A 45 1.66 -8.13 2.95
N TYR A 46 0.43 -7.83 2.56
CA TYR A 46 -0.65 -7.39 3.44
C TYR A 46 -1.96 -8.07 3.03
N GLU A 47 -2.75 -8.52 4.00
CA GLU A 47 -4.03 -9.17 3.72
C GLU A 47 -5.11 -8.14 3.36
N ASP A 48 -5.01 -6.95 3.95
CA ASP A 48 -5.83 -5.79 3.67
C ASP A 48 -5.08 -4.51 4.08
N ILE A 49 -5.65 -3.34 3.83
CA ILE A 49 -5.05 -2.03 4.14
C ILE A 49 -4.69 -1.89 5.64
N PHE A 50 -5.44 -2.56 6.52
CA PHE A 50 -5.29 -2.45 7.97
C PHE A 50 -4.60 -3.65 8.63
N ARG A 51 -4.22 -4.68 7.87
CA ARG A 51 -3.64 -5.93 8.39
C ARG A 51 -2.37 -6.34 7.67
#